data_AF-A0A1I9FZS1-F1
#
_entry.id   AF-A0A1I9FZS1-F1
#
_cell.length_a   1.000
_cell.length_b   1.000
_cell.length_c   1.000
_cell.angle_alpha   90.00
_cell.angle_beta   90.00
_cell.angle_gamma   90.00
#
_symmetry.space_group_name_H-M   'P 1'
#
loop_
_entity.id
_entity.type
_entity.pdbx_description
1 polymer ?
#
loop_
_entity_poly.entity_id
_entity_poly.type
_entity_poly.pdbx_seq_one_letter_code
_entity_poly.pdbx_strand_id
1 'polypeptide(L)'
;MIIVLVTKLLKMSLVDASAVVAWLFSDEMKPEFERLWIWEILNIALEHVSGHVRRNRQAIENAKLKKEEKELNDEKDDFDMETNEHDDMADPNAVESFVKESEFADLHECLKNLLLDVLHKFTVTLTEHIVNSESNGNDFQNNWYLYVTGRFKNVFLKYWRDLFEFREALEKELFKEFAIDSNVMENYNQFKALMT
;
A
#
# COMPACT_ATOMS: atom_id res chain seq x y z
N MET A 1 -10.77 -10.12 19.99
CA MET A 1 -9.79 -9.49 20.91
C MET A 1 -8.48 -9.14 20.21
N ILE A 2 -7.85 -10.08 19.50
CA ILE A 2 -6.56 -9.85 18.78
C ILE A 2 -6.64 -8.68 17.79
N ILE A 3 -7.70 -8.57 16.99
CA ILE A 3 -7.90 -7.47 16.03
C ILE A 3 -7.77 -6.10 16.70
N VAL A 4 -8.42 -5.91 17.86
CA VAL A 4 -8.40 -4.64 18.61
C VAL A 4 -7.01 -4.34 19.13
N LEU A 5 -6.29 -5.35 19.62
CA LEU A 5 -4.92 -5.20 20.10
C LEU A 5 -3.98 -4.79 18.96
N VAL A 6 -3.98 -5.51 17.84
CA VAL A 6 -3.13 -5.18 16.69
C VAL A 6 -3.46 -3.79 16.15
N THR A 7 -4.75 -3.46 16.04
CA THR A 7 -5.20 -2.11 15.64
C THR A 7 -4.63 -1.04 16.57
N LYS A 8 -4.60 -1.30 17.88
CA LYS A 8 -4.09 -0.34 18.86
C LYS A 8 -2.56 -0.22 18.81
N LEU A 9 -1.85 -1.33 18.63
CA LEU A 9 -0.40 -1.36 18.48
C LEU A 9 0.07 -0.59 17.24
N LEU A 10 -0.61 -0.76 16.10
CA LEU A 10 -0.37 0.01 14.87
C LEU A 10 -0.60 1.50 15.09
N LYS A 11 -1.75 1.88 15.68
CA LYS A 11 -2.08 3.29 15.92
C LYS A 11 -1.15 3.99 16.92
N MET A 12 -0.50 3.24 17.80
CA MET A 12 0.47 3.76 18.76
C MET A 12 1.91 3.67 18.25
N SER A 13 2.12 3.23 17.00
CA SER A 13 3.44 2.99 16.40
C SER A 13 4.33 2.08 17.26
N LEU A 14 3.73 1.13 17.99
CA LEU A 14 4.47 0.13 18.78
C LEU A 14 4.92 -1.05 17.91
N VAL A 15 4.20 -1.29 16.81
CA VAL A 15 4.48 -2.34 15.84
C VAL A 15 4.24 -1.75 14.45
N ASP A 16 5.15 -2.01 13.52
CA ASP A 16 5.03 -1.58 12.14
C ASP A 16 4.10 -2.50 11.33
N ALA A 17 3.48 -1.96 10.28
CA ALA A 17 2.61 -2.74 9.39
C ALA A 17 3.35 -3.92 8.74
N SER A 18 4.64 -3.75 8.41
CA SER A 18 5.50 -4.81 7.88
C SER A 18 5.69 -5.96 8.87
N ALA A 19 5.88 -5.67 10.16
CA ALA A 19 6.00 -6.68 11.20
C ALA A 19 4.69 -7.46 11.40
N VAL A 20 3.54 -6.78 11.34
CA VAL A 20 2.23 -7.44 11.37
C VAL A 20 2.06 -8.37 10.17
N VAL A 21 2.40 -7.93 8.97
CA VAL A 21 2.35 -8.76 7.76
C VAL A 21 3.29 -9.96 7.87
N ALA A 22 4.52 -9.77 8.33
CA ALA A 22 5.47 -10.87 8.54
C ALA A 22 4.94 -11.91 9.53
N TRP A 23 4.31 -11.47 10.63
CA TRP A 23 3.66 -12.36 11.59
C TRP A 23 2.48 -13.12 10.99
N LEU A 24 1.59 -12.44 10.25
CA LEU A 24 0.43 -13.08 9.63
C LEU A 24 0.80 -14.20 8.66
N PHE A 25 1.93 -14.10 7.96
CA PHE A 25 2.40 -15.12 7.02
C PHE A 25 3.46 -16.07 7.62
N SER A 26 3.64 -16.06 8.94
CA SER A 26 4.52 -17.01 9.61
C SER A 26 3.92 -18.44 9.63
N ASP A 27 4.78 -19.44 9.81
CA ASP A 27 4.34 -20.84 9.89
C ASP A 27 3.36 -21.10 11.04
N GLU A 28 3.46 -20.33 12.13
CA GLU A 28 2.54 -20.41 13.27
C GLU A 28 1.11 -20.00 12.90
N MET A 29 0.97 -19.10 11.92
CA MET A 29 -0.31 -18.53 11.50
C MET A 29 -0.96 -19.28 10.33
N LYS A 30 -0.22 -20.12 9.59
CA LYS A 30 -0.74 -20.92 8.47
C LYS A 30 -2.05 -21.68 8.79
N PRO A 31 -2.22 -22.34 9.96
CA PRO A 31 -3.46 -23.04 10.31
C PRO A 31 -4.68 -22.11 10.43
N GLU A 32 -4.46 -20.81 10.63
CA GLU A 32 -5.51 -19.82 10.85
C GLU A 32 -5.98 -19.15 9.55
N PHE A 33 -5.40 -19.49 8.38
CA PHE A 33 -5.67 -18.82 7.10
C PHE A 33 -7.11 -18.98 6.61
N GLU A 34 -7.82 -20.00 7.06
CA GLU A 34 -9.25 -20.16 6.76
C GLU A 34 -10.13 -19.19 7.56
N ARG A 35 -9.59 -18.58 8.63
CA ARG A 35 -10.35 -17.68 9.50
C ARG A 35 -10.35 -16.26 8.97
N LEU A 36 -11.51 -15.63 9.03
CA LEU A 36 -11.73 -14.27 8.55
C LEU A 36 -10.81 -13.23 9.23
N TRP A 37 -10.55 -13.41 10.53
CA TRP A 37 -9.86 -12.42 11.35
C TRP A 37 -8.41 -12.15 10.90
N ILE A 38 -7.72 -13.14 10.31
CA ILE A 38 -6.38 -12.98 9.73
C ILE A 38 -6.40 -11.91 8.63
N TRP A 39 -7.36 -12.04 7.72
CA TRP A 39 -7.51 -11.16 6.57
C TRP A 39 -8.04 -9.78 6.97
N GLU A 40 -8.83 -9.70 8.05
CA GLU A 40 -9.21 -8.41 8.63
C GLU A 40 -7.99 -7.67 9.19
N ILE A 41 -7.08 -8.35 9.89
CA ILE A 41 -5.85 -7.74 10.39
C ILE A 41 -4.94 -7.32 9.23
N LEU A 42 -4.79 -8.14 8.19
CA LEU A 42 -4.03 -7.77 6.99
C LEU A 42 -4.60 -6.49 6.37
N ASN A 43 -5.92 -6.43 6.22
CA ASN A 43 -6.60 -5.25 5.69
C ASN A 43 -6.42 -4.03 6.58
N ILE A 44 -6.41 -4.18 7.91
CA ILE A 44 -6.16 -3.09 8.85
C ILE A 44 -4.72 -2.57 8.73
N ALA A 45 -3.73 -3.48 8.62
CA ALA A 45 -2.33 -3.09 8.45
C ALA A 45 -2.11 -2.33 7.13
N LEU A 46 -2.68 -2.82 6.03
CA LEU A 46 -2.62 -2.16 4.73
C LEU A 46 -3.38 -0.82 4.71
N GLU A 47 -4.58 -0.76 5.31
CA GLU A 47 -5.36 0.49 5.42
C GLU A 47 -4.68 1.52 6.33
N HIS A 48 -3.91 1.07 7.33
CA HIS A 48 -3.15 1.96 8.19
C HIS A 48 -2.15 2.79 7.37
N VAL A 49 -1.35 2.13 6.53
CA VAL A 49 -0.34 2.82 5.70
C VAL A 49 -0.97 3.54 4.51
N SER A 50 -1.82 2.87 3.73
CA SER A 50 -2.48 3.50 2.57
C SER A 50 -3.39 4.67 2.98
N GLY A 51 -4.05 4.57 4.12
CA GLY A 51 -4.82 5.67 4.69
C GLY A 51 -3.96 6.87 5.08
N HIS A 52 -2.72 6.65 5.52
CA HIS A 52 -1.75 7.73 5.82
C HIS A 52 -1.29 8.40 4.53
N VAL A 53 -0.97 7.62 3.49
CA VAL A 53 -0.60 8.13 2.16
C VAL A 53 -1.73 8.96 1.56
N ARG A 54 -2.97 8.45 1.60
CA ARG A 54 -4.16 9.15 1.06
C ARG A 54 -4.42 10.47 1.77
N ARG A 55 -4.31 10.51 3.10
CA ARG A 55 -4.49 11.75 3.88
C ARG A 55 -3.39 12.78 3.58
N ASN A 56 -2.14 12.34 3.44
CA ASN A 56 -1.03 13.24 3.09
C ASN A 56 -1.16 13.77 1.67
N ARG A 57 -1.52 12.92 0.68
CA ARG A 57 -1.80 13.37 -0.69
C ARG A 57 -2.86 14.48 -0.72
N GLN A 58 -3.98 14.26 -0.04
CA GLN A 58 -5.05 15.25 0.07
C GLN A 58 -4.61 16.53 0.79
N ALA A 59 -3.77 16.43 1.83
CA ALA A 59 -3.26 17.60 2.54
C ALA A 59 -2.34 18.46 1.65
N ILE A 60 -1.50 17.82 0.84
CA ILE A 60 -0.61 18.49 -0.14
C ILE A 60 -1.44 19.17 -1.24
N GLU A 61 -2.41 18.46 -1.82
CA GLU A 61 -3.31 19.02 -2.86
C GLU A 61 -4.09 20.24 -2.32
N ASN A 62 -4.66 20.14 -1.13
CA ASN A 62 -5.38 21.26 -0.49
C ASN A 62 -4.46 22.44 -0.15
N ALA A 63 -3.19 22.19 0.19
CA ALA A 63 -2.23 23.25 0.45
C ALA A 63 -1.85 24.00 -0.84
N LYS A 64 -1.74 23.29 -1.99
CA LYS A 64 -1.48 23.88 -3.31
C LYS A 64 -2.64 24.77 -3.76
N LEU A 65 -3.87 24.28 -3.67
CA LEU A 65 -5.07 25.07 -4.02
C LEU A 65 -5.19 26.35 -3.19
N LYS A 66 -4.88 26.29 -1.88
CA LYS A 66 -4.89 27.48 -1.01
C LYS A 66 -3.80 28.49 -1.34
N LYS A 67 -2.66 28.06 -1.89
CA LYS A 67 -1.62 28.98 -2.36
C LYS A 67 -2.09 29.68 -3.64
N GLU A 68 -2.62 28.92 -4.60
CA GLU A 68 -3.18 29.46 -5.85
C GLU A 68 -4.34 30.46 -5.59
N GLU A 69 -5.24 30.18 -4.65
CA GLU A 69 -6.31 31.10 -4.26
C GLU A 69 -5.81 32.40 -3.60
N LYS A 70 -4.67 32.35 -2.89
CA LYS A 70 -4.06 33.55 -2.30
C LYS A 70 -3.38 34.39 -3.36
N GLU A 71 -2.61 33.77 -4.26
CA GLU A 71 -1.95 34.45 -5.37
C GLU A 71 -2.97 35.16 -6.28
N LEU A 72 -4.11 34.53 -6.58
CA LEU A 72 -5.20 35.13 -7.37
C LEU A 72 -5.96 36.27 -6.66
N ASN A 73 -5.94 36.32 -5.33
CA ASN A 73 -6.56 37.41 -4.56
C ASN A 73 -5.58 38.57 -4.36
N ASP A 74 -4.30 38.29 -4.16
CA ASP A 74 -3.25 39.32 -4.08
C ASP A 74 -3.10 40.07 -5.42
N GLU A 75 -3.30 39.40 -6.57
CA GLU A 75 -3.34 40.05 -7.91
C GLU A 75 -4.53 41.02 -8.10
N LYS A 76 -5.56 40.98 -7.25
CA LYS A 76 -6.72 41.88 -7.34
C LYS A 76 -6.66 43.09 -6.40
N ASP A 77 -5.80 43.06 -5.39
CA ASP A 77 -5.63 44.14 -4.41
C ASP A 77 -4.43 45.07 -4.73
N ASP A 78 -3.74 44.87 -5.85
CA ASP A 78 -2.56 45.66 -6.28
C ASP A 78 -2.89 47.06 -6.85
N PHE A 79 -3.86 47.79 -6.26
CA PHE A 79 -4.14 49.19 -6.61
C PHE A 79 -3.76 50.21 -5.51
N ASP A 80 -3.04 49.82 -4.45
CA ASP A 80 -2.58 50.81 -3.46
C ASP A 80 -1.20 50.48 -2.82
N MET A 81 -0.17 51.11 -3.42
CA MET A 81 1.01 51.75 -2.82
C MET A 81 2.05 50.99 -1.96
N GLU A 82 3.30 51.22 -2.42
CA GLU A 82 4.57 51.44 -1.71
C GLU A 82 5.38 50.26 -1.14
N THR A 83 6.40 49.91 -1.94
CA THR A 83 7.79 49.57 -1.58
C THR A 83 8.11 49.36 -0.10
N ASN A 84 8.44 48.12 0.25
CA ASN A 84 9.41 47.84 1.32
C ASN A 84 10.37 46.73 0.89
N GLU A 85 11.63 47.10 0.80
CA GLU A 85 12.80 46.23 0.67
C GLU A 85 13.12 45.58 2.04
N HIS A 86 13.71 44.37 2.02
CA HIS A 86 14.14 43.48 3.12
C HIS A 86 13.12 42.46 3.65
N ASP A 87 13.30 41.17 3.34
CA ASP A 87 14.18 40.28 4.12
C ASP A 87 14.36 38.94 3.38
N ASP A 88 15.61 38.53 3.15
CA ASP A 88 16.00 37.29 2.45
C ASP A 88 15.95 36.11 3.45
N MET A 89 14.83 35.99 4.16
CA MET A 89 14.54 34.90 5.09
C MET A 89 13.74 33.84 4.34
N ALA A 90 14.32 32.66 4.18
CA ALA A 90 13.69 31.50 3.54
C ALA A 90 12.22 31.35 3.99
N ASP A 91 11.30 31.46 3.03
CA ASP A 91 9.85 31.41 3.26
C ASP A 91 9.48 30.18 4.12
N PRO A 92 8.96 30.38 5.35
CA PRO A 92 8.54 29.28 6.22
C PRO A 92 7.53 28.33 5.55
N ASN A 93 6.71 28.84 4.61
CA ASN A 93 5.77 28.01 3.84
C ASN A 93 6.45 27.14 2.79
N ALA A 94 7.65 27.51 2.30
CA ALA A 94 8.43 26.69 1.40
C ALA A 94 9.05 25.50 2.15
N VAL A 95 9.62 25.76 3.33
CA VAL A 95 10.19 24.72 4.21
C VAL A 95 9.12 23.72 4.66
N GLU A 96 7.95 24.19 5.12
CA GLU A 96 6.85 23.30 5.53
C GLU A 96 6.31 22.46 4.36
N SER A 97 6.22 23.03 3.15
CA SER A 97 5.80 22.27 1.97
C SER A 97 6.81 21.21 1.55
N PHE A 98 8.11 21.49 1.67
CA PHE A 98 9.18 20.54 1.38
C PHE A 98 9.18 19.36 2.36
N VAL A 99 8.99 19.63 3.66
CA VAL A 99 8.90 18.58 4.69
C VAL A 99 7.71 17.66 4.43
N LYS A 100 6.52 18.21 4.12
CA LYS A 100 5.33 17.41 3.81
C LYS A 100 5.48 16.56 2.55
N GLU A 101 6.14 17.09 1.53
CA GLU A 101 6.42 16.34 0.29
C GLU A 101 7.42 15.19 0.55
N SER A 102 8.45 15.44 1.38
CA SER A 102 9.39 14.40 1.81
C SER A 102 8.69 13.30 2.63
N GLU A 103 7.89 13.67 3.62
CA GLU A 103 7.11 12.71 4.42
C GLU A 103 6.15 11.89 3.55
N PHE A 104 5.54 12.51 2.54
CA PHE A 104 4.70 11.80 1.57
C PHE A 104 5.51 10.79 0.75
N ALA A 105 6.69 11.17 0.27
CA ALA A 105 7.57 10.28 -0.49
C ALA A 105 7.98 9.04 0.35
N ASP A 106 8.38 9.24 1.61
CA ASP A 106 8.75 8.16 2.52
C ASP A 106 7.56 7.21 2.79
N LEU A 107 6.37 7.77 3.03
CA LEU A 107 5.15 6.98 3.24
C LEU A 107 4.72 6.23 1.97
N HIS A 108 4.87 6.84 0.80
CA HIS A 108 4.55 6.23 -0.49
C HIS A 108 5.50 5.07 -0.80
N GLU A 109 6.79 5.22 -0.51
CA GLU A 109 7.76 4.12 -0.60
C GLU A 109 7.47 3.02 0.41
N CYS A 110 7.10 3.36 1.66
CA CYS A 110 6.68 2.39 2.66
C CYS A 110 5.48 1.57 2.18
N LEU A 111 4.46 2.23 1.59
CA LEU A 111 3.30 1.56 1.02
C LEU A 111 3.67 0.63 -0.13
N LYS A 112 4.53 1.10 -1.06
CA LYS A 112 5.04 0.29 -2.18
C LYS A 112 5.69 -1.00 -1.67
N ASN A 113 6.62 -0.88 -0.74
CA ASN A 113 7.36 -2.02 -0.19
C ASN A 113 6.44 -2.97 0.58
N LEU A 114 5.47 -2.44 1.33
CA LEU A 114 4.50 -3.25 2.06
C LEU A 114 3.58 -4.05 1.12
N LEU A 115 3.07 -3.42 0.06
CA LEU A 115 2.24 -4.10 -0.93
C LEU A 115 3.02 -5.18 -1.69
N LEU A 116 4.26 -4.87 -2.10
CA LEU A 116 5.14 -5.86 -2.73
C LEU A 116 5.41 -7.05 -1.81
N ASP A 117 5.71 -6.81 -0.53
CA ASP A 117 5.93 -7.88 0.45
C ASP A 117 4.69 -8.75 0.65
N VAL A 118 3.49 -8.15 0.77
CA VAL A 118 2.24 -8.91 0.87
C VAL A 118 2.01 -9.77 -0.37
N LEU A 119 2.17 -9.22 -1.57
CA LEU A 119 1.97 -9.97 -2.82
C LEU A 119 3.01 -11.08 -3.00
N HIS A 120 4.25 -10.84 -2.57
CA HIS A 120 5.30 -11.85 -2.55
C HIS A 120 4.96 -12.98 -1.58
N LYS A 121 4.55 -12.67 -0.35
CA LYS A 121 4.13 -13.65 0.65
C LYS A 121 2.95 -14.50 0.18
N PHE A 122 1.96 -13.91 -0.47
CA PHE A 122 0.88 -14.66 -1.12
C PHE A 122 1.40 -15.59 -2.22
N THR A 123 2.28 -15.08 -3.09
CA THR A 123 2.87 -15.88 -4.18
C THR A 123 3.60 -17.10 -3.63
N VAL A 124 4.46 -16.91 -2.63
CA VAL A 124 5.19 -18.00 -1.97
C VAL A 124 4.21 -18.99 -1.32
N THR A 125 3.24 -18.48 -0.55
CA THR A 125 2.23 -19.31 0.13
C THR A 125 1.45 -20.19 -0.84
N LEU A 126 0.95 -19.61 -1.93
CA LEU A 126 0.14 -20.33 -2.91
C LEU A 126 1.00 -21.34 -3.68
N THR A 127 2.22 -20.96 -4.05
CA THR A 127 3.16 -21.87 -4.74
C THR A 127 3.55 -23.05 -3.85
N GLU A 128 3.85 -22.81 -2.57
CA GLU A 128 4.12 -23.86 -1.59
C GLU A 128 2.96 -24.85 -1.49
N HIS A 129 1.71 -24.35 -1.44
CA HIS A 129 0.53 -25.20 -1.40
C HIS A 129 0.34 -26.04 -2.66
N ILE A 130 0.57 -25.46 -3.84
CA ILE A 130 0.48 -26.18 -5.13
C ILE A 130 1.51 -27.31 -5.15
N VAL A 131 2.78 -27.00 -4.89
CA VAL A 131 3.88 -27.97 -4.91
C VAL A 131 3.66 -29.09 -3.88
N ASN A 132 3.21 -28.75 -2.66
CA ASN A 132 2.93 -29.74 -1.62
C ASN A 132 1.74 -30.63 -1.99
N SER A 133 0.70 -30.09 -2.63
CA SER A 133 -0.46 -30.87 -3.05
C SER A 133 -0.09 -31.85 -4.18
N GLU A 134 0.63 -31.36 -5.19
CA GLU A 134 1.12 -32.17 -6.31
C GLU A 134 2.07 -33.28 -5.85
N SER A 135 3.00 -32.96 -4.94
CA SER A 135 3.94 -33.94 -4.37
C SER A 135 3.24 -35.06 -3.59
N ASN A 136 2.10 -34.75 -2.98
CA ASN A 136 1.27 -35.72 -2.26
C ASN A 136 0.25 -36.44 -3.17
N GLY A 137 0.21 -36.13 -4.48
CA GLY A 137 -0.76 -36.69 -5.42
C GLY A 137 -2.19 -36.21 -5.20
N ASN A 138 -2.38 -35.12 -4.46
CA ASN A 138 -3.68 -34.51 -4.19
C ASN A 138 -3.96 -33.36 -5.15
N ASP A 139 -5.23 -33.11 -5.43
CA ASP A 139 -5.63 -31.91 -6.15
C ASP A 139 -5.38 -30.66 -5.29
N PHE A 140 -4.65 -29.70 -5.85
CA PHE A 140 -4.37 -28.43 -5.18
C PHE A 140 -5.59 -27.50 -5.14
N GLN A 141 -6.58 -27.69 -6.05
CA GLN A 141 -7.79 -26.87 -6.18
C GLN A 141 -8.84 -27.15 -5.09
N ASN A 142 -8.41 -27.17 -3.84
CA ASN A 142 -9.27 -27.38 -2.69
C ASN A 142 -9.85 -26.06 -2.14
N ASN A 143 -10.71 -26.18 -1.13
CA ASN A 143 -11.37 -25.02 -0.50
C ASN A 143 -10.38 -24.00 0.06
N TRP A 144 -9.27 -24.47 0.64
CA TRP A 144 -8.22 -23.59 1.16
C TRP A 144 -7.60 -22.77 0.03
N TYR A 145 -7.24 -23.41 -1.08
CA TYR A 145 -6.64 -22.74 -2.23
C TYR A 145 -7.59 -21.69 -2.82
N LEU A 146 -8.86 -22.03 -3.02
CA LEU A 146 -9.88 -21.10 -3.52
C LEU A 146 -10.05 -19.90 -2.59
N TYR A 147 -10.08 -20.15 -1.27
CA TYR A 147 -10.26 -19.09 -0.28
C TYR A 147 -9.05 -18.14 -0.22
N VAL A 148 -7.83 -18.68 -0.11
CA VAL A 148 -6.61 -17.87 -0.05
C VAL A 148 -6.35 -17.15 -1.37
N THR A 149 -6.60 -17.78 -2.51
CA THR A 149 -6.55 -17.13 -3.83
C THR A 149 -7.58 -16.00 -3.93
N GLY A 150 -8.78 -16.19 -3.39
CA GLY A 150 -9.78 -15.12 -3.29
C GLY A 150 -9.29 -13.92 -2.46
N ARG A 151 -8.56 -14.17 -1.38
CA ARG A 151 -7.93 -13.11 -0.55
C ARG A 151 -6.78 -12.42 -1.28
N PHE A 152 -5.99 -13.16 -2.04
CA PHE A 152 -4.95 -12.60 -2.90
C PHE A 152 -5.55 -11.66 -3.97
N LYS A 153 -6.59 -12.10 -4.68
CA LYS A 153 -7.35 -11.25 -5.64
C LYS A 153 -7.94 -10.02 -4.98
N ASN A 154 -8.42 -10.14 -3.73
CA ASN A 154 -8.98 -9.01 -3.00
C ASN A 154 -7.95 -7.89 -2.76
N VAL A 155 -6.66 -8.21 -2.54
CA VAL A 155 -5.60 -7.20 -2.42
C VAL A 155 -5.47 -6.41 -3.72
N PHE A 156 -5.41 -7.08 -4.87
CA PHE A 156 -5.38 -6.42 -6.18
C PHE A 156 -6.56 -5.47 -6.39
N LEU A 157 -7.78 -5.94 -6.10
CA LEU A 157 -9.00 -5.15 -6.32
C LEU A 157 -9.10 -3.97 -5.35
N LYS A 158 -8.69 -4.13 -4.09
CA LYS A 158 -8.83 -3.08 -3.08
C LYS A 158 -7.79 -1.98 -3.25
N TYR A 159 -6.56 -2.34 -3.61
CA TYR A 159 -5.42 -1.41 -3.73
C TYR A 159 -5.03 -1.15 -5.18
N TRP A 160 -5.97 -1.32 -6.13
CA TRP A 160 -5.68 -1.25 -7.56
C TRP A 160 -5.02 0.06 -8.01
N ARG A 161 -5.40 1.19 -7.40
CA ARG A 161 -4.85 2.52 -7.74
C ARG A 161 -3.35 2.59 -7.43
N ASP A 162 -2.99 2.22 -6.21
CA ASP A 162 -1.61 2.22 -5.74
C ASP A 162 -0.79 1.17 -6.54
N LEU A 163 -1.34 -0.02 -6.73
CA LEU A 163 -0.68 -1.09 -7.50
C LEU A 163 -0.47 -0.72 -8.97
N PHE A 164 -1.35 0.10 -9.56
CA PHE A 164 -1.17 0.60 -10.92
C PHE A 164 -0.03 1.63 -11.02
N GLU A 165 0.11 2.50 -10.02
CA GLU A 165 1.27 3.39 -9.89
C GLU A 165 2.56 2.56 -9.77
N PHE A 166 2.52 1.42 -9.06
CA PHE A 166 3.66 0.53 -8.82
C PHE A 166 3.87 -0.60 -9.84
N ARG A 167 3.16 -0.58 -10.98
CA ARG A 167 3.18 -1.69 -11.96
C ARG A 167 4.59 -2.07 -12.45
N GLU A 168 5.47 -1.08 -12.65
CA GLU A 168 6.83 -1.33 -13.12
C GLU A 168 7.67 -2.06 -12.07
N ALA A 169 7.49 -1.72 -10.80
CA ALA A 169 8.13 -2.43 -9.69
C ALA A 169 7.55 -3.86 -9.56
N LEU A 170 6.24 -4.03 -9.72
CA LEU A 170 5.58 -5.34 -9.68
C LEU A 170 6.13 -6.30 -10.75
N GLU A 171 6.28 -5.84 -11.99
CA GLU A 171 6.81 -6.64 -13.09
C GLU A 171 8.32 -6.92 -12.93
N LYS A 172 9.08 -5.94 -12.43
CA LYS A 172 10.53 -6.05 -12.28
C LYS A 172 10.95 -6.90 -11.08
N GLU A 173 10.24 -6.79 -9.95
CA GLU A 173 10.66 -7.35 -8.67
C GLU A 173 9.95 -8.66 -8.33
N LEU A 174 8.66 -8.77 -8.66
CA LEU A 174 7.84 -9.91 -8.26
C LEU A 174 7.48 -10.81 -9.44
N PHE A 175 6.78 -10.28 -10.44
CA PHE A 175 6.13 -11.07 -11.49
C PHE A 175 7.01 -11.35 -12.71
N LYS A 176 8.12 -12.05 -12.48
CA LYS A 176 8.93 -12.61 -13.57
C LYS A 176 8.34 -13.94 -14.02
N GLU A 177 7.98 -14.05 -15.31
CA GLU A 177 7.28 -15.21 -15.89
C GLU A 177 7.97 -16.56 -15.63
N PHE A 178 9.30 -16.60 -15.46
CA PHE A 178 10.05 -17.83 -15.21
C PHE A 178 10.16 -18.21 -13.72
N ALA A 179 9.76 -17.34 -12.80
CA ALA A 179 10.00 -17.51 -11.36
C ALA A 179 8.73 -17.88 -10.57
N ILE A 180 7.54 -17.70 -11.16
CA ILE A 180 6.26 -17.88 -10.49
C ILE A 180 5.46 -18.98 -11.15
N ASP A 181 4.76 -19.77 -10.35
CA ASP A 181 3.81 -20.77 -10.84
C ASP A 181 2.73 -20.16 -11.74
N SER A 182 2.40 -20.85 -12.82
CA SER A 182 1.45 -20.37 -13.83
C SER A 182 0.05 -20.03 -13.28
N ASN A 183 -0.44 -20.78 -12.27
CA ASN A 183 -1.74 -20.52 -11.65
C ASN A 183 -1.70 -19.24 -10.82
N VAL A 184 -0.60 -19.00 -10.10
CA VAL A 184 -0.43 -17.76 -9.34
C VAL A 184 -0.29 -16.57 -10.29
N MET A 185 0.50 -16.74 -11.37
CA MET A 185 0.73 -15.74 -12.40
C MET A 185 -0.57 -15.31 -13.09
N GLU A 186 -1.51 -16.24 -13.30
CA GLU A 186 -2.82 -15.95 -13.89
C GLU A 186 -3.60 -14.88 -13.10
N ASN A 187 -3.51 -14.88 -11.76
CA ASN A 187 -4.20 -13.88 -10.93
C ASN A 187 -3.71 -12.45 -11.21
N TYR A 188 -2.41 -12.28 -11.44
CA TYR A 188 -1.84 -10.99 -11.83
C TYR A 188 -2.21 -10.63 -13.28
N ASN A 189 -2.24 -11.60 -14.19
CA ASN A 189 -2.68 -11.35 -15.57
C ASN A 189 -4.14 -10.91 -15.64
N GLN A 190 -5.01 -11.51 -14.82
CA GLN A 190 -6.40 -11.07 -14.66
C GLN A 190 -6.46 -9.62 -14.14
N PHE A 191 -5.60 -9.25 -13.18
CA PHE A 191 -5.50 -7.86 -12.72
C PHE A 191 -5.03 -6.91 -13.83
N LYS A 192 -3.99 -7.28 -14.60
CA LYS A 192 -3.52 -6.49 -15.75
C LYS A 192 -4.62 -6.28 -16.80
N ALA A 193 -5.44 -7.30 -17.05
CA ALA A 193 -6.54 -7.22 -18.00
C ALA A 193 -7.64 -6.22 -17.57
N LEU A 194 -7.79 -5.93 -16.27
CA LEU A 194 -8.70 -4.88 -15.79
C LEU A 194 -8.17 -3.46 -16.03
N MET A 195 -6.87 -3.34 -16.29
CA MET A 195 -6.15 -2.07 -16.44
C MET A 195 -5.80 -1.74 -17.90
N THR A 196 -6.21 -2.62 -18.83
CA THR A 196 -6.05 -2.44 -20.29
C THR A 196 -7.33 -1.85 -20.86
#